data_AF-A0A662W8U5-F1
#
_entry.id   AF-A0A662W8U5-F1
#
_cell.length_a   1.000
_cell.length_b   1.000
_cell.length_c   1.000
_cell.angle_alpha   90.00
_cell.angle_beta   90.00
_cell.angle_gamma   90.00
#
_symmetry.space_group_name_H-M   'P 1'
#
loop_
_entity.id
_entity.type
_entity.pdbx_description
1 polymer ?
#
loop_
_entity_poly.entity_id
_entity_poly.type
_entity_poly.pdbx_seq_one_letter_code
_entity_poly.pdbx_strand_id
1 'polypeptide(L)'
;MSIKKVAVYVDDEAWSRFKEVVLRKYGTTRMLSKEVQRLIDSYLANDTVEKFLRKFSSGFISSEDVKKNRPELRISAGKVIRELRDEAGLP
;
A
#
# COMPACT_ATOMS: atom_id res chain seq x y z
N MET A 1 -26.59 -8.84 -3.40
CA MET A 1 -25.45 -9.70 -3.79
C MET A 1 -25.98 -11.11 -4.01
N SER A 2 -25.71 -11.72 -5.16
CA SER A 2 -26.19 -13.08 -5.48
C SER A 2 -25.14 -14.11 -5.04
N ILE A 3 -25.57 -15.20 -4.40
CA ILE A 3 -24.70 -16.31 -3.99
C ILE A 3 -24.75 -17.38 -5.08
N LYS A 4 -23.59 -17.81 -5.58
CA LYS A 4 -23.48 -18.89 -6.57
C LYS A 4 -22.81 -20.11 -5.93
N LYS A 5 -23.41 -21.29 -6.09
CA LYS A 5 -22.78 -22.55 -5.69
C LYS A 5 -21.70 -22.93 -6.69
N VAL A 6 -20.51 -23.26 -6.19
CA VAL A 6 -19.36 -23.70 -6.98
C VAL A 6 -18.84 -25.01 -6.38
N ALA A 7 -18.35 -25.91 -7.22
CA ALA A 7 -17.65 -27.12 -6.82
C ALA A 7 -16.21 -27.05 -7.34
N VAL A 8 -15.25 -27.40 -6.47
CA VAL A 8 -13.82 -27.44 -6.79
C VAL A 8 -13.25 -28.73 -6.23
N TYR A 9 -12.24 -29.28 -6.90
CA TYR A 9 -11.45 -30.39 -6.38
C TYR A 9 -10.26 -29.83 -5.61
N VAL A 10 -10.08 -30.32 -4.39
CA VAL A 10 -9.00 -29.91 -3.48
C VAL A 10 -8.42 -31.18 -2.88
N ASP A 11 -7.12 -31.15 -2.59
CA ASP A 11 -6.48 -32.20 -1.81
C ASP A 11 -7.20 -32.42 -0.46
N ASP A 12 -7.42 -33.68 -0.09
CA ASP A 12 -8.25 -34.03 1.07
C ASP A 12 -7.57 -33.66 2.39
N GLU A 13 -6.24 -33.78 2.45
CA GLU A 13 -5.48 -33.40 3.64
C GLU A 13 -5.52 -31.89 3.84
N ALA A 14 -5.30 -31.12 2.77
CA ALA A 14 -5.41 -29.66 2.79
C ALA A 14 -6.82 -29.21 3.21
N TRP A 15 -7.87 -29.83 2.66
CA TRP A 15 -9.26 -29.51 3.02
C TRP A 15 -9.58 -29.87 4.47
N SER A 16 -9.05 -30.98 4.98
CA SER A 16 -9.24 -31.40 6.37
C SER A 16 -8.57 -30.44 7.35
N ARG A 17 -7.34 -30.02 7.09
CA ARG A 17 -6.65 -28.98 7.87
C ARG A 17 -7.41 -27.66 7.83
N PHE A 18 -7.94 -27.26 6.68
CA PHE A 18 -8.75 -26.06 6.55
C PHE A 18 -10.03 -26.12 7.41
N LYS A 19 -10.77 -27.24 7.38
CA LYS A 19 -11.95 -27.44 8.24
C LYS A 19 -11.61 -27.31 9.72
N GLU A 20 -10.47 -27.84 10.15
CA GLU A 20 -10.01 -27.74 11.53
C GLU A 20 -9.72 -26.28 11.93
N VAL A 21 -9.05 -25.52 11.07
CA VAL A 21 -8.81 -24.08 11.30
C VAL A 21 -10.14 -23.31 11.43
N VAL A 22 -11.10 -23.59 10.55
CA VAL A 22 -12.43 -22.96 10.60
C VAL A 22 -13.16 -23.34 11.89
N LEU A 23 -13.12 -24.61 12.29
CA LEU A 23 -13.72 -25.10 13.53
C LEU A 23 -13.09 -24.42 14.75
N ARG A 24 -11.76 -24.34 14.83
CA ARG A 24 -11.04 -23.66 15.92
C ARG A 24 -11.36 -22.17 15.99
N LYS A 25 -11.51 -21.51 14.84
CA LYS A 25 -11.76 -20.06 14.75
C LYS A 25 -13.20 -19.68 15.08
N TYR A 26 -14.18 -20.47 14.66
CA TYR A 26 -15.60 -20.13 14.74
C TYR A 26 -16.42 -21.04 15.66
N GLY A 27 -15.83 -22.11 16.19
CA GLY A 27 -16.55 -23.14 16.94
C GLY A 27 -17.46 -24.03 16.10
N THR A 28 -17.49 -23.84 14.77
CA THR A 28 -18.37 -24.60 13.87
C THR A 28 -17.83 -24.67 12.45
N THR A 29 -18.09 -25.80 11.77
CA THR A 29 -17.80 -25.99 10.33
C THR A 29 -18.86 -25.36 9.42
N ARG A 30 -19.98 -24.87 9.94
CA ARG A 30 -21.01 -24.16 9.15
C ARG A 30 -20.49 -22.87 8.49
N MET A 31 -19.33 -22.39 8.93
CA MET A 31 -18.68 -21.16 8.44
C MET A 31 -17.72 -21.38 7.27
N LEU A 32 -17.61 -22.62 6.73
CA LEU A 32 -16.68 -22.94 5.64
C LEU A 32 -16.84 -22.03 4.43
N SER A 33 -18.04 -21.89 3.88
CA SER A 33 -18.28 -21.04 2.71
C SER A 33 -17.93 -19.57 2.97
N LYS A 34 -18.15 -19.09 4.19
CA LYS A 34 -17.82 -17.72 4.59
C LYS A 34 -16.31 -17.52 4.71
N GLU A 35 -15.58 -18.48 5.27
CA GLU A 35 -14.12 -18.38 5.34
C GLU A 35 -13.48 -18.52 3.96
N VAL A 36 -14.02 -19.36 3.08
CA VAL A 36 -13.58 -19.42 1.67
C VAL A 36 -13.77 -18.07 0.99
N GLN A 37 -14.95 -17.45 1.11
CA GLN A 37 -15.18 -16.09 0.58
C GLN A 37 -14.19 -15.08 1.16
N ARG A 38 -13.96 -15.10 2.48
CA ARG A 38 -13.00 -14.21 3.15
C ARG A 38 -11.58 -14.38 2.60
N LEU A 39 -11.16 -15.61 2.32
CA LEU A 39 -9.85 -15.89 1.72
C LEU A 39 -9.76 -15.35 0.29
N ILE A 40 -10.80 -15.56 -0.52
CA ILE A 40 -10.88 -15.00 -1.88
C ILE A 40 -10.76 -13.47 -1.82
N ASP A 41 -11.55 -12.81 -0.98
CA ASP A 41 -11.54 -11.35 -0.83
C ASP A 41 -10.16 -10.85 -0.38
N SER A 42 -9.53 -11.54 0.58
CA SER A 42 -8.19 -11.18 1.06
C SER A 42 -7.12 -11.30 -0.02
N TYR A 43 -7.21 -12.33 -0.86
CA TYR A 43 -6.27 -12.53 -1.97
C TYR A 43 -6.45 -11.45 -3.04
N LEU A 44 -7.70 -11.13 -3.41
CA LEU A 44 -8.00 -10.08 -4.38
C LEU A 44 -7.57 -8.69 -3.89
N ALA A 45 -7.75 -8.40 -2.59
CA ALA A 45 -7.27 -7.15 -1.99
C ALA A 45 -5.73 -7.07 -2.05
N ASN A 46 -5.03 -8.15 -1.69
CA ASN A 46 -3.57 -8.19 -1.74
C ASN A 46 -3.02 -8.04 -3.16
N ASP A 47 -3.62 -8.73 -4.14
CA ASP A 47 -3.26 -8.59 -5.56
C ASP A 47 -3.45 -7.14 -6.05
N THR A 48 -4.53 -6.48 -5.59
CA THR A 48 -4.77 -5.07 -5.87
C THR A 48 -3.67 -4.20 -5.26
N VAL A 49 -3.36 -4.37 -3.97
CA VAL A 49 -2.31 -3.60 -3.27
C VAL A 49 -0.96 -3.82 -3.94
N GLU A 50 -0.59 -5.05 -4.27
CA GLU A 50 0.68 -5.36 -4.93
C GLU A 50 0.78 -4.71 -6.31
N LYS A 51 -0.29 -4.78 -7.12
CA LYS A 51 -0.35 -4.09 -8.41
C LYS A 51 -0.23 -2.58 -8.27
N PHE A 52 -0.87 -1.99 -7.26
CA PHE A 52 -0.74 -0.56 -6.97
C PHE A 52 0.67 -0.19 -6.54
N LEU A 53 1.29 -0.95 -5.63
CA LEU A 53 2.66 -0.71 -5.18
C LEU A 53 3.67 -0.83 -6.34
N ARG A 54 3.49 -1.81 -7.23
CA ARG A 54 4.31 -1.95 -8.46
C ARG A 54 4.15 -0.78 -9.43
N LYS A 55 2.93 -0.24 -9.58
CA LYS A 55 2.69 0.97 -10.38
C LYS A 55 3.26 2.23 -9.72
N PHE A 56 3.23 2.30 -8.40
CA PHE A 56 3.81 3.41 -7.65
C PHE A 56 5.35 3.35 -7.64
N SER A 57 5.97 2.17 -7.60
CA SER A 57 7.42 2.03 -7.59
C SER A 57 8.10 2.53 -8.87
N SER A 58 7.38 2.61 -10.00
CA SER A 58 7.89 3.22 -11.25
C SER A 58 7.82 4.77 -11.27
N GLY A 59 7.16 5.41 -10.30
CA GLY A 59 6.94 6.86 -10.26
C GLY A 59 7.80 7.64 -9.28
N PHE A 60 8.70 6.99 -8.53
CA PHE A 60 9.58 7.69 -7.60
C PHE A 60 10.82 8.22 -8.31
N ILE A 61 10.95 9.54 -8.33
CA ILE A 61 12.23 10.21 -8.56
C ILE A 61 13.05 10.01 -7.27
N SER A 62 14.28 9.48 -7.36
CA SER A 62 15.11 9.30 -6.16
C SER A 62 15.28 10.64 -5.45
N SER A 63 15.38 10.62 -4.12
CA SER A 63 15.76 11.83 -3.37
C SER A 63 17.07 12.42 -3.87
N GLU A 64 17.96 11.60 -4.42
CA GLU A 64 19.20 12.03 -5.08
C GLU A 64 18.94 12.73 -6.42
N ASP A 65 18.02 12.22 -7.23
CA ASP A 65 17.61 12.86 -8.48
C ASP A 65 16.88 14.18 -8.24
N VAL A 66 16.11 14.29 -7.16
CA VAL A 66 15.50 15.56 -6.71
C VAL A 66 16.58 16.54 -6.25
N LYS A 67 17.59 16.07 -5.51
CA LYS A 67 18.72 16.92 -5.09
C LYS A 67 19.56 17.38 -6.29
N LYS A 68 19.79 16.50 -7.27
CA LYS A 68 20.58 16.78 -8.48
C LYS A 68 19.88 17.75 -9.43
N ASN A 69 18.55 17.65 -9.56
CA ASN A 69 17.75 18.56 -10.39
C ASN A 69 17.23 19.78 -9.61
N ARG A 70 17.67 19.97 -8.36
CA ARG A 70 17.24 21.12 -7.56
C ARG A 70 17.81 22.40 -8.18
N PRO A 71 16.97 23.40 -8.50
CA PRO A 71 17.48 24.67 -8.99
C PRO A 71 18.33 25.34 -7.90
N GLU A 72 19.59 25.63 -8.22
CA GLU A 72 20.47 26.39 -7.34
C GLU A 72 20.10 27.86 -7.40
N LEU A 73 19.72 28.42 -6.24
CA LEU A 73 19.44 29.84 -6.12
C LEU A 73 20.77 30.61 -6.23
N ARG A 74 20.93 31.36 -7.31
CA ARG A 74 22.11 32.22 -7.55
C ARG A 74 22.28 33.34 -6.53
N ILE A 75 21.24 33.63 -5.75
CA ILE A 75 21.16 34.77 -4.85
C ILE A 75 20.88 34.26 -3.45
N SER A 76 21.74 34.65 -2.50
CA SER A 76 21.49 34.41 -1.09
C SER A 76 20.37 35.31 -0.63
N ALA A 77 19.27 34.74 -0.16
CA ALA A 77 18.18 35.49 0.47
C ALA A 77 18.70 36.36 1.63
N GLY A 78 19.69 35.88 2.38
CA GLY A 78 20.34 36.65 3.44
C GLY A 78 21.09 37.88 2.91
N LYS A 79 21.69 37.80 1.71
CA LYS A 79 22.36 38.95 1.08
C LYS A 79 21.34 39.99 0.66
N VAL A 80 20.25 39.57 0.02
CA VAL A 80 19.15 40.48 -0.40
C VAL A 80 18.51 41.17 0.81
N ILE A 81 18.25 40.43 1.89
CA ILE A 81 17.66 41.00 3.11
C ILE A 81 18.62 41.98 3.80
N ARG A 82 19.94 41.72 3.75
CA ARG A 82 20.93 42.62 4.32
C ARG A 82 21.03 43.92 3.50
N GLU A 83 21.07 43.82 2.17
CA GLU A 83 21.04 44.98 1.27
C GLU A 83 19.78 45.85 1.50
N LEU A 84 18.60 45.24 1.63
CA LEU A 84 17.35 45.97 1.91
C LEU A 84 17.35 46.66 3.29
N ARG A 85 18.00 46.07 4.29
CA ARG A 85 18.11 46.64 5.64
C ARG A 85 19.06 47.83 5.66
N ASP A 86 20.18 47.70 4.97
CA ASP A 86 21.19 48.75 4.82
C ASP A 86 20.60 49.95 4.06
N GLU A 87 19.80 49.71 3.01
CA GLU A 87 19.06 50.75 2.28
C GLU A 87 17.98 51.43 3.14
N ALA A 88 17.33 50.69 4.05
CA ALA A 88 16.32 51.22 4.96
C ALA A 88 16.91 51.96 6.18
N GLY A 89 18.25 51.95 6.35
CA GLY A 89 18.93 52.57 7.50
C GLY A 89 18.60 51.90 8.84
N LEU A 90 18.17 50.64 8.81
CA LEU A 90 17.86 49.85 10.00
C LEU A 90 19.11 49.08 10.44
N PRO A 91 19.39 48.95 11.75
CA PRO A 91 20.50 48.12 12.23
C PRO A 91 20.28 46.62 11.93
#